data_AF-A0A534GU50-F1
#
_entry.id   AF-A0A534GU50-F1
#
_cell.length_a   1.000
_cell.length_b   1.000
_cell.length_c   1.000
_cell.angle_alpha   90.00
_cell.angle_beta   90.00
_cell.angle_gamma   90.00
#
_symmetry.space_group_name_H-M   'P 1'
#
loop_
_entity.id
_entity.type
_entity.pdbx_description
1 polymer ?
#
loop_
_entity_poly.entity_id
_entity_poly.type
_entity_poly.pdbx_seq_one_letter_code
_entity_poly.pdbx_strand_id
1 'polypeptide(L)' 'MLNDTEIKTAKPRQKPYKLADERGLYLLVTKTGARSWRFKCRSRLDNRRRGGRLAARR' A
#
# COMPACT_ATOMS: atom_id res chain seq x y z
N MET A 1 12.99 -2.40 5.95
CA MET A 1 13.44 -1.81 4.68
C MET A 1 13.46 -2.86 3.56
N LEU A 2 12.93 -2.50 2.39
CA LEU A 2 13.06 -3.24 1.14
C LEU A 2 14.50 -3.15 0.63
N ASN A 3 14.99 -4.24 0.05
CA ASN A 3 16.28 -4.25 -0.62
C ASN A 3 16.13 -4.39 -2.15
N ASP A 4 17.21 -4.10 -2.86
CA ASP A 4 17.25 -4.11 -4.33
C ASP A 4 16.92 -5.51 -4.92
N THR A 5 17.36 -6.59 -4.26
CA THR A 5 17.08 -7.96 -4.70
C THR A 5 15.58 -8.28 -4.64
N GLU A 6 14.88 -7.88 -3.56
CA GLU A 6 13.45 -8.06 -3.41
C GLU A 6 12.67 -7.26 -4.47
N ILE A 7 13.11 -6.03 -4.78
CA ILE A 7 12.50 -5.18 -5.81
C ILE A 7 12.68 -5.79 -7.20
N LYS A 8 13.88 -6.32 -7.50
CA LYS A 8 14.21 -6.93 -8.79
C LYS A 8 13.49 -8.26 -9.02
N THR A 9 13.33 -9.06 -7.97
CA THR A 9 12.67 -10.38 -8.04
C THR A 9 11.14 -10.31 -7.92
N ALA A 10 10.58 -9.13 -7.64
CA ALA A 10 9.14 -8.92 -7.52
C ALA A 10 8.40 -9.22 -8.84
N LYS A 11 7.68 -10.35 -8.88
CA LYS A 11 6.88 -10.78 -10.03
C LYS A 11 5.44 -10.28 -9.98
N PRO A 12 4.79 -10.00 -11.12
CA PRO A 12 3.36 -9.72 -11.17
C PRO A 12 2.56 -10.90 -10.59
N ARG A 13 1.45 -10.61 -9.92
CA ARG A 13 0.52 -11.61 -9.37
C ARG A 13 -0.87 -11.39 -9.93
N GLN A 14 -1.77 -12.36 -9.74
CA GLN A 14 -3.17 -12.25 -10.18
C GLN A 14 -3.89 -11.02 -9.59
N LYS A 15 -3.47 -10.55 -8.41
CA LYS A 15 -3.97 -9.34 -7.77
C LYS A 15 -2.80 -8.38 -7.46
N PRO A 16 -2.99 -7.06 -7.61
CA PRO A 16 -1.99 -6.08 -7.19
C PRO A 16 -1.65 -6.26 -5.71
N TYR A 17 -0.36 -6.14 -5.38
CA TYR A 17 0.11 -6.31 -4.01
C TYR A 17 1.16 -5.27 -3.66
N LYS A 18 1.37 -5.09 -2.36
CA LYS A 18 2.28 -4.09 -1.80
C LYS A 18 3.48 -4.79 -1.21
N LEU A 19 4.68 -4.36 -1.58
CA LEU A 19 5.90 -4.66 -0.86
C LEU A 19 6.17 -3.48 0.05
N ALA A 20 5.97 -3.67 1.36
CA ALA A 20 6.13 -2.63 2.34
C ALA A 20 7.62 -2.30 2.52
N ASP A 21 7.93 -1.01 2.46
CA ASP A 21 9.22 -0.49 2.92
C ASP A 21 9.02 0.11 4.33
N GLU A 22 9.53 1.31 4.58
CA GLU A 22 9.47 1.95 5.90
C GLU A 22 8.60 3.19 5.90
N ARG A 23 8.12 3.56 7.09
CA ARG A 23 7.37 4.80 7.35
C ARG A 23 6.13 5.00 6.46
N GLY A 24 5.58 3.92 5.90
CA GLY A 24 4.42 3.97 5.01
C GLY A 24 4.76 4.06 3.53
N LEU A 25 6.03 4.06 3.14
CA LEU A 25 6.46 3.82 1.77
C LEU A 25 6.26 2.33 1.42
N TYR A 26 5.83 2.06 0.19
CA TYR A 26 5.73 0.71 -0.35
C TYR A 26 5.82 0.73 -1.87
N LEU A 27 6.31 -0.36 -2.44
CA LEU A 27 6.25 -0.60 -3.88
C LEU A 27 4.92 -1.29 -4.21
N LEU A 28 4.13 -0.70 -5.11
CA LEU A 28 2.95 -1.36 -5.67
C LEU A 28 3.35 -2.12 -6.92
N VAL A 29 3.11 -3.43 -6.92
CA VAL A 29 3.28 -4.29 -8.09
C VAL A 29 1.91 -4.61 -8.65
N THR A 30 1.66 -4.20 -9.89
CA THR A 30 0.40 -4.41 -10.59
C THR A 30 0.35 -5.79 -11.28
N LYS A 31 -0.84 -6.23 -11.67
CA LYS A 31 -1.02 -7.48 -12.45
C LYS A 31 -0.31 -7.43 -13.81
N THR A 32 -0.20 -6.25 -14.41
CA THR A 32 0.50 -6.04 -15.69
C THR A 32 2.01 -5.91 -15.52
N GLY A 33 2.50 -5.87 -14.28
CA GLY A 33 3.93 -5.78 -13.95
C GLY A 33 4.52 -4.39 -13.91
N ALA A 34 3.69 -3.35 -14.05
CA ALA A 34 4.10 -2.01 -13.65
C ALA A 34 4.42 -2.00 -12.15
N ARG A 35 5.53 -1.34 -11.81
CA ARG A 35 6.04 -1.16 -10.45
C ARG A 35 6.11 0.34 -10.15
N SER A 36 5.47 0.79 -9.08
CA SER A 36 5.44 2.20 -8.71
C SER A 36 5.58 2.38 -7.21
N TRP A 37 6.44 3.30 -6.77
CA TRP A 37 6.54 3.72 -5.38
C TRP A 37 5.32 4.51 -4.96
N ARG A 38 4.77 4.19 -3.78
CA ARG A 38 3.61 4.88 -3.20
C ARG A 38 3.80 5.08 -1.72
N PHE A 39 3.29 6.19 -1.21
CA PHE A 39 3.34 6.52 0.21
C PHE A 39 1.94 6.51 0.82
N LYS A 40 1.76 5.80 1.93
CA LYS A 40 0.53 5.81 2.72
C LYS A 40 0.68 6.81 3.86
N CYS A 41 0.43 8.08 3.57
CA CYS A 41 0.28 9.11 4.60
C CYS A 41 -1.01 8.87 5.39
N ARG A 42 -0.91 8.86 6.73
CA ARG A 42 -2.07 9.04 7.60
C ARG A 42 -2.11 10.50 8.03
N SER A 43 -2.82 11.34 7.26
CA SER A 43 -3.12 12.70 7.69
C SER A 43 -4.33 12.70 8.62
N ARG A 44 -4.47 13.73 9.48
CA ARG A 44 -5.67 13.86 10.34
C ARG A 44 -6.97 13.88 9.52
N LEU A 45 -6.91 14.35 8.28
CA LEU A 45 -8.04 14.37 7.33
C LEU A 45 -8.37 12.97 6.79
N ASP A 46 -7.36 12.14 6.52
CA ASP A 46 -7.54 10.73 6.12
C ASP A 46 -8.19 9.89 7.24
N ASN A 47 -7.89 10.19 8.51
CA ASN A 47 -8.51 9.48 9.64
C ASN A 47 -10.02 9.77 9.76
N ARG A 48 -10.48 10.99 9.44
CA ARG A 48 -11.93 11.32 9.41
C ARG A 48 -12.67 10.59 8.28
N ARG A 49 -12.05 10.40 7.11
CA ARG A 49 -12.68 9.67 6.00
C ARG A 49 -12.83 8.17 6.27
N ARG A 50 -11.93 7.58 7.07
CA ARG A 50 -12.00 6.16 7.44
C ARG A 50 -12.88 5.85 8.65
N GLY A 51 -13.16 6.85 9.50
CA GLY A 51 -13.99 6.71 10.70
C GLY A 51 -15.51 6.60 10.44
N GLY A 52 -15.97 6.67 9.20
CA GLY A 52 -17.39 6.66 8.84
C GLY A 52 -18.04 5.28 8.73
N ARG A 53 -17.76 4.33 9.64
CA ARG A 53 -18.51 3.06 9.68
C ARG A 53 -18.48 2.39 11.06
N LEU A 54 -18.94 3.08 12.10
CA LEU A 54 -19.33 2.47 13.39
C LEU A 54 -20.13 3.49 14.22
N ALA A 55 -21.41 3.67 13.88
CA ALA A 55 -22.43 4.23 14.77
C ALA A 55 -23.81 4.00 14.15
N ALA A 56 -24.25 2.74 14.11
CA ALA A 56 -25.64 2.39 13.78
C ALA A 56 -26.02 1.09 14.50
N ARG A 57 -25.89 1.08 15.82
CA ARG A 57 -26.56 0.13 16.73
C ARG A 57 -26.65 0.74 18.13
N ARG A 58 -27.72 1.46 18.37
CA ARG A 58 -28.55 1.47 19.59
C ARG A 58 -29.76 2.34 19.33
#